data_AF-B8JJG9-F1
#
_entry.id   AF-B8JJG9-F1
#
_cell.length_a   1.000
_cell.length_b   1.000
_cell.length_c   1.000
_cell.angle_alpha   90.00
_cell.angle_beta   90.00
_cell.angle_gamma   90.00
#
_symmetry.space_group_name_H-M   'P 1'
#
loop_
_entity.id
_entity.type
_entity.pdbx_description
1 polymer ?
#
loop_
_entity_poly.entity_id
_entity_poly.type
_entity_poly.pdbx_seq_one_letter_code
_entity_poly.pdbx_strand_id
1 'polypeptide(L)'
;MNGQLDLSGKLIIKAQLGEDIRRIPIHNEDITYDELVLMMQRVFRGKLLSNDEVTIKYKDEDGDLITIFDSSDLSFAIQCSRILKLTLF
;
A
#
# COMPACT_ATOMS: atom_id res chain seq x y z
N MET A 1 -25.66 -1.67 -16.47
CA MET A 1 -25.48 -1.13 -15.10
C MET A 1 -23.99 -0.92 -14.91
N ASN A 2 -23.52 0.33 -15.07
CA ASN A 2 -22.12 0.65 -14.83
C ASN A 2 -21.89 0.63 -13.33
N GLY A 3 -21.25 -0.42 -12.83
CA GLY A 3 -20.82 -0.53 -11.44
C GLY A 3 -19.77 0.53 -11.15
N GLN A 4 -20.22 1.75 -10.89
CA GLN A 4 -19.42 2.82 -10.35
C GLN A 4 -18.93 2.30 -9.00
N LEU A 5 -17.64 1.95 -8.93
CA LEU A 5 -17.01 1.51 -7.70
C LEU A 5 -17.29 2.58 -6.64
N ASP A 6 -18.13 2.24 -5.67
CA ASP A 6 -18.33 3.07 -4.49
C ASP A 6 -17.05 2.99 -3.66
N LEU A 7 -16.26 4.06 -3.79
CA LEU A 7 -15.00 4.27 -3.10
C LEU A 7 -15.20 5.06 -1.80
N SER A 8 -16.45 5.34 -1.40
CA SER A 8 -16.69 6.10 -0.17
C SER A 8 -16.19 5.29 1.04
N GLY A 9 -15.17 5.82 1.71
CA GLY A 9 -14.55 5.20 2.89
C GLY A 9 -13.67 3.98 2.64
N LYS A 10 -13.15 3.76 1.43
CA LYS A 10 -12.22 2.65 1.16
C LYS A 10 -10.82 3.17 0.87
N LEU A 11 -9.85 2.71 1.66
CA LEU A 11 -8.44 2.89 1.35
C LEU A 11 -8.10 2.15 0.05
N ILE A 12 -7.38 2.80 -0.86
CA ILE A 12 -6.89 2.19 -2.10
C ILE A 12 -5.38 2.20 -2.07
N ILE A 13 -4.77 1.03 -2.23
CA ILE A 13 -3.33 0.89 -2.38
C ILE A 13 -3.00 0.69 -3.85
N LYS A 14 -2.08 1.51 -4.37
CA LYS A 14 -1.42 1.32 -5.66
C LYS A 14 0.04 0.98 -5.39
N ALA A 15 0.36 -0.30 -5.34
CA ALA A 15 1.71 -0.78 -5.03
C ALA A 15 2.50 -1.04 -6.31
N GLN A 16 3.77 -0.66 -6.30
CA GLN A 16 4.72 -0.86 -7.39
C GLN A 16 5.91 -1.69 -6.92
N LEU A 17 6.26 -2.72 -7.68
CA LEU A 17 7.50 -3.51 -7.53
C LEU A 17 8.17 -3.61 -8.90
N GLY A 18 9.26 -2.85 -9.10
CA GLY A 18 9.84 -2.65 -10.42
C GLY A 18 8.83 -2.04 -11.39
N GLU A 19 8.59 -2.71 -12.52
CA GLU A 19 7.60 -2.30 -13.54
C GLU A 19 6.17 -2.81 -13.28
N ASP A 20 5.98 -3.68 -12.27
CA ASP A 20 4.66 -4.25 -11.96
C ASP A 20 3.91 -3.36 -10.97
N ILE A 21 2.72 -2.90 -11.38
CA ILE A 21 1.87 -2.00 -10.61
C ILE A 21 0.53 -2.69 -10.35
N ARG A 22 0.15 -2.81 -9.08
CA ARG A 22 -1.10 -3.43 -8.63
C ARG A 22 -1.95 -2.46 -7.85
N ARG A 23 -3.25 -2.46 -8.12
CA ARG A 23 -4.22 -1.58 -7.45
C ARG A 23 -5.24 -2.41 -6.69
N ILE A 24 -5.32 -2.20 -5.37
CA ILE A 24 -6.06 -3.07 -4.45
C ILE A 24 -6.93 -2.20 -3.52
N PRO A 25 -8.24 -2.45 -3.43
CA PRO A 25 -9.08 -1.84 -2.42
C PRO A 25 -8.87 -2.55 -1.07
N ILE A 26 -8.67 -1.76 -0.02
CA ILE A 26 -8.58 -2.23 1.37
C ILE A 26 -9.87 -1.83 2.08
N HIS A 27 -10.54 -2.82 2.67
CA HIS A 27 -11.81 -2.61 3.38
C HIS A 27 -11.60 -2.26 4.86
N ASN A 28 -10.45 -2.62 5.44
CA ASN A 28 -10.10 -2.34 6.82
C ASN A 28 -9.12 -1.15 6.86
N GLU A 29 -9.58 0.01 7.36
CA GLU A 29 -8.69 1.18 7.51
C GLU A 29 -7.70 1.01 8.68
N ASP A 30 -7.97 0.09 9.62
CA ASP A 30 -7.12 -0.22 10.77
C ASP A 30 -6.03 -1.27 10.44
N ILE A 31 -5.53 -1.26 9.20
CA ILE A 31 -4.46 -2.18 8.77
C ILE A 31 -3.14 -1.84 9.47
N THR A 32 -2.51 -2.84 10.07
CA THR A 32 -1.17 -2.70 10.66
C THR A 32 -0.07 -2.79 9.61
N TYR A 33 1.14 -2.31 9.95
CA TYR A 33 2.30 -2.42 9.07
C TYR A 33 2.64 -3.88 8.72
N ASP A 34 2.60 -4.78 9.69
CA ASP A 34 2.90 -6.21 9.47
C ASP A 34 1.88 -6.87 8.53
N GLU A 35 0.59 -6.52 8.67
CA GLU A 35 -0.45 -6.97 7.73
C GLU A 35 -0.22 -6.42 6.34
N LEU A 36 0.19 -5.15 6.21
CA LEU A 36 0.53 -4.56 4.93
C LEU A 36 1.70 -5.29 4.27
N VAL A 37 2.78 -5.58 5.00
CA VAL A 37 3.93 -6.36 4.49
C VAL A 37 3.48 -7.74 4.01
N LEU A 38 2.71 -8.46 4.82
CA LEU A 38 2.17 -9.77 4.46
C LEU A 38 1.27 -9.70 3.22
N MET A 39 0.46 -8.64 3.11
CA MET A 39 -0.35 -8.38 1.92
C MET A 39 0.54 -8.16 0.70
N MET A 40 1.60 -7.34 0.79
CA MET A 40 2.50 -7.08 -0.34
C MET A 40 3.23 -8.34 -0.81
N GLN A 41 3.71 -9.19 0.11
CA GLN A 41 4.30 -10.49 -0.23
C GLN A 41 3.33 -11.39 -0.99
N ARG A 42 2.04 -11.41 -0.61
CA ARG A 42 1.01 -12.19 -1.31
C ARG A 42 0.63 -11.58 -2.66
N VAL A 43 0.52 -10.26 -2.70
CA VAL A 43 0.19 -9.49 -3.91
C VAL A 43 1.25 -9.70 -4.98
N PHE A 44 2.53 -9.73 -4.62
CA PHE A 44 3.64 -9.99 -5.52
C PHE A 44 4.21 -11.40 -5.36
N ARG A 45 3.37 -12.39 -5.04
CA ARG A 45 3.80 -13.79 -4.88
C ARG A 45 4.61 -14.27 -6.09
N GLY A 46 5.76 -14.86 -5.81
CA GLY A 46 6.71 -15.32 -6.83
C GLY A 46 7.74 -14.27 -7.23
N LYS A 47 7.58 -13.01 -6.77
CA LYS A 47 8.61 -11.95 -6.83
C LYS A 47 9.15 -11.58 -5.46
N LEU A 48 8.31 -11.67 -4.43
CA LEU A 48 8.71 -11.56 -3.02
C LEU A 48 8.54 -12.92 -2.33
N LEU A 49 9.53 -13.31 -1.53
CA LEU A 49 9.49 -14.46 -0.63
C LEU A 49 9.03 -14.01 0.77
N SER A 50 8.51 -14.94 1.57
CA SER A 50 8.01 -14.64 2.92
C SER A 50 9.07 -14.13 3.90
N ASN A 51 10.35 -14.39 3.61
CA ASN A 51 11.48 -14.01 4.45
C ASN A 51 12.23 -12.78 3.92
N ASP A 52 11.76 -12.19 2.82
CA ASP A 52 12.38 -10.98 2.28
C ASP A 52 12.05 -9.79 3.19
N GLU A 53 13.08 -9.00 3.49
CA GLU A 53 12.93 -7.71 4.16
C GLU A 53 12.42 -6.71 3.13
N VAL A 54 11.11 -6.44 3.15
CA VAL A 54 10.47 -5.53 2.20
C VAL A 54 10.52 -4.11 2.75
N THR A 55 11.15 -3.20 2.01
CA THR A 55 11.07 -1.76 2.35
C THR A 55 9.89 -1.14 1.61
N ILE A 56 8.96 -0.54 2.37
CA ILE A 56 7.78 0.13 1.81
C ILE A 56 7.96 1.64 1.91
N LYS A 57 7.77 2.34 0.78
CA LYS A 57 7.70 3.81 0.75
C LYS A 57 6.40 4.26 0.12
N TYR A 58 5.81 5.35 0.60
CA TYR A 58 4.71 6.02 -0.10
C TYR A 58 5.20 7.28 -0.81
N LYS A 59 4.56 7.61 -1.93
CA LYS A 59 4.76 8.89 -2.62
C LYS A 59 3.80 9.93 -2.04
N ASP A 60 4.33 11.00 -1.46
CA ASP A 60 3.55 12.10 -0.90
C ASP A 60 3.08 13.11 -1.98
N GLU A 61 2.53 14.24 -1.53
CA GLU A 61 2.01 15.31 -2.39
C GLU A 61 3.12 16.05 -3.15
N ASP A 62 4.29 16.18 -2.56
CA ASP A 62 5.48 16.81 -3.16
C ASP A 62 6.20 15.86 -4.13
N GLY A 63 5.88 14.58 -4.04
CA GLY A 63 6.36 13.52 -4.91
C GLY A 63 7.58 12.79 -4.35
N ASP A 64 7.89 12.98 -3.09
CA ASP A 64 8.97 12.34 -2.36
C ASP A 64 8.57 10.94 -1.91
N LEU A 65 9.56 10.05 -1.82
CA LEU A 65 9.38 8.68 -1.33
C LEU A 65 9.68 8.62 0.17
N ILE A 66 8.61 8.64 0.95
CA ILE A 66 8.67 8.60 2.40
C ILE A 66 8.57 7.14 2.87
N THR A 67 9.53 6.70 3.68
CA THR A 67 9.55 5.34 4.24
C THR A 67 8.42 5.16 5.26
N ILE A 68 7.72 4.03 5.20
CA ILE A 68 6.81 3.57 6.25
C ILE A 68 7.60 2.56 7.08
N PHE A 69 8.01 2.92 8.29
CA PHE A 69 8.79 2.04 9.16
C PHE A 69 7.91 1.23 10.10
N ASP A 70 6.80 1.81 10.56
CA ASP A 70 5.88 1.16 11.49
C ASP A 70 4.39 1.48 11.20
N SER A 71 3.51 1.01 12.10
CA SER A 71 2.06 1.21 11.97
C SER A 71 1.62 2.66 12.21
N SER A 72 2.42 3.46 12.92
CA SER A 72 2.15 4.89 13.15
C SER A 72 2.37 5.67 11.85
N ASP A 73 3.47 5.39 11.15
CA ASP A 73 3.76 5.98 9.85
C ASP A 73 2.68 5.62 8.81
N LEU A 74 2.26 4.35 8.81
CA LEU A 74 1.19 3.89 7.92
C LEU A 74 -0.12 4.62 8.20
N SER A 75 -0.49 4.74 9.48
CA SER A 75 -1.70 5.44 9.91
C SER A 75 -1.67 6.91 9.47
N PHE A 76 -0.52 7.57 9.60
CA PHE A 76 -0.33 8.95 9.15
C PHE A 76 -0.48 9.07 7.63
N ALA A 77 0.16 8.20 6.85
CA ALA A 77 0.05 8.20 5.40
C ALA A 77 -1.42 8.01 4.94
N ILE A 78 -2.18 7.09 5.56
CA ILE A 78 -3.60 6.86 5.27
C ILE A 78 -4.45 8.12 5.54
N GLN A 79 -4.12 8.87 6.60
CA GLN A 79 -4.81 10.12 6.93
C GLN A 79 -4.53 11.24 5.92
N CYS A 80 -3.31 11.30 5.38
CA CYS A 80 -2.95 12.25 4.32
C CYS A 80 -3.67 11.94 2.99
N SER A 81 -3.83 10.67 2.64
CA SER A 81 -4.47 10.27 1.38
C SER A 81 -5.17 8.92 1.46
N ARG A 82 -6.41 8.88 0.94
CA ARG A 82 -7.16 7.63 0.73
C ARG A 82 -6.62 6.77 -0.42
N ILE A 83 -5.74 7.31 -1.25
CA ILE A 83 -5.03 6.57 -2.30
C ILE A 83 -3.54 6.60 -2.00
N LEU A 84 -3.03 5.51 -1.43
CA LEU A 84 -1.61 5.34 -1.15
C LEU A 84 -0.89 4.77 -2.37
N LYS A 85 0.07 5.52 -2.89
CA LYS A 85 0.98 5.06 -3.95
C LYS A 85 2.22 4.51 -3.28
N LEU A 86 2.32 3.19 -3.19
CA LEU A 86 3.44 2.52 -2.55
C LEU A 86 4.48 2.08 -3.58
N THR A 87 5.74 2.18 -3.22
CA THR A 87 6.88 1.59 -3.93
C THR A 87 7.57 0.62 -2.98
N LEU A 88 7.77 -0.61 -3.45
CA LEU A 88 8.43 -1.69 -2.72
C LEU A 88 9.85 -1.86 -3.24
N PHE A 89 10.81 -2.02 -2.32
CA PHE A 89 12.21 -2.30 -2.57
C PHE A 89 12.63 -3.60 -1.91
#